data_AF-A0A256JRI5-F1
#
_entry.id   AF-A0A256JRI5-F1
#
_cell.length_a   1.000
_cell.length_b   1.000
_cell.length_c   1.000
_cell.angle_alpha   90.00
_cell.angle_beta   90.00
_cell.angle_gamma   90.00
#
_symmetry.space_group_name_H-M   'P 1'
#
loop_
_entity.id
_entity.type
_entity.pdbx_description
1 polymer ?
#
loop_
_entity_poly.entity_id
_entity_poly.type
_entity_poly.pdbx_seq_one_letter_code
_entity_poly.pdbx_strand_id
1 'polypeptide(L)' 'TVESKSIAKDGGRTNYRGLVHIADGAENSSTAVECDALMFDNESTSDTMPYMEINESKVDVAHEATVGKIG' A
#
# COMPACT_ATOMS: atom_id res chain seq x y z
N THR A 1 3.62 7.03 -8.71
CA THR A 1 3.05 5.76 -8.27
C THR A 1 4.00 5.09 -7.31
N VAL A 2 3.48 4.50 -6.22
CA VAL A 2 4.22 3.67 -5.28
C VAL A 2 3.67 2.25 -5.40
N GLU A 3 4.51 1.30 -5.74
CA GLU A 3 4.12 -0.10 -5.88
C GLU A 3 4.83 -0.95 -4.83
N SER A 4 4.06 -1.73 -4.08
CA SER A 4 4.58 -2.70 -3.11
C SER A 4 4.00 -4.07 -3.42
N LYS A 5 4.87 -5.01 -3.79
CA LYS A 5 4.49 -6.41 -4.02
C LYS A 5 5.21 -7.30 -3.02
N SER A 6 4.46 -8.13 -2.31
CA SER A 6 4.99 -8.94 -1.20
C SER A 6 4.52 -10.40 -1.29
N ILE A 7 5.39 -11.31 -0.86
CA ILE A 7 5.11 -12.75 -0.82
C ILE A 7 5.48 -13.26 0.57
N ALA A 8 4.55 -13.97 1.22
CA ALA A 8 4.77 -14.62 2.51
C ALA A 8 4.58 -16.14 2.37
N LYS A 9 5.52 -16.91 2.94
CA LYS A 9 5.57 -18.37 2.87
C LYS A 9 6.22 -18.96 4.12
N ASP A 10 5.89 -20.22 4.42
CA ASP A 10 6.40 -21.04 5.52
C ASP A 10 6.23 -20.33 6.89
N GLY A 11 5.03 -19.79 7.13
CA GLY A 11 4.71 -18.99 8.33
C GLY A 11 5.32 -17.58 8.34
N GLY A 12 5.81 -17.11 7.18
CA GLY A 12 6.42 -15.80 7.03
C GLY A 12 5.43 -14.64 7.22
N ARG A 13 5.98 -13.45 7.51
CA ARG A 13 5.19 -12.23 7.68
C ARG A 13 5.75 -11.08 6.86
N THR A 14 4.89 -10.46 6.04
CA THR A 14 5.18 -9.24 5.30
C THR A 14 4.44 -8.05 5.92
N ASN A 15 5.06 -6.87 5.86
CA ASN A 15 4.45 -5.63 6.35
C ASN A 15 4.75 -4.51 5.36
N TYR A 16 3.70 -3.90 4.78
CA TYR A 16 3.80 -2.64 4.08
C TYR A 16 3.43 -1.49 5.03
N ARG A 17 4.29 -0.47 5.11
CA ARG A 17 4.02 0.78 5.83
C ARG A 17 4.39 1.94 4.92
N GLY A 18 3.38 2.72 4.51
CA GLY A 18 3.57 3.83 3.58
C GLY A 18 2.99 5.12 4.13
N LEU A 19 3.70 6.23 3.92
CA LEU A 19 3.20 7.58 4.14
C LEU A 19 3.14 8.30 2.78
N VAL A 20 1.95 8.74 2.39
CA VAL A 20 1.77 9.76 1.36
C VAL A 20 1.51 11.08 2.06
N HIS A 21 2.40 12.04 1.89
CA HIS A 21 2.22 13.40 2.37
C HIS A 21 2.12 14.35 1.17
N ILE A 22 1.01 15.08 1.08
CA ILE A 22 0.80 16.15 0.11
C ILE A 22 0.72 17.46 0.89
N ALA A 23 1.72 18.32 0.70
CA ALA A 23 1.79 19.61 1.37
C ALA A 23 0.81 20.62 0.75
N ASP A 24 0.42 21.63 1.53
CA ASP A 24 -0.34 22.80 1.05
C ASP A 24 0.40 23.48 -0.12
N GLY A 25 -0.32 23.85 -1.18
CA GLY A 25 0.25 24.46 -2.39
C GLY A 25 0.78 23.46 -3.42
N ALA A 26 0.72 22.15 -3.15
CA ALA A 26 1.05 21.10 -4.13
C ALA A 26 -0.09 20.88 -5.15
N GLU A 27 -0.65 21.96 -5.69
CA GLU A 27 -1.77 21.93 -6.63
C GLU A 27 -1.42 21.08 -7.87
N ASN A 28 -2.39 20.29 -8.34
CA ASN A 28 -2.31 19.38 -9.47
C ASN A 28 -1.29 18.24 -9.31
N SER A 29 -0.78 18.01 -8.08
CA SER A 29 -0.02 16.80 -7.80
C SER A 29 -0.93 15.57 -7.84
N SER A 30 -0.36 14.44 -8.23
CA SER A 30 -1.08 13.18 -8.25
C SER A 30 -0.21 12.02 -7.78
N THR A 31 -0.84 11.04 -7.15
CA THR A 31 -0.17 9.81 -6.75
C THR A 31 -1.15 8.64 -6.70
N ALA A 32 -0.61 7.45 -6.98
CA ALA A 32 -1.30 6.20 -6.84
C ALA A 32 -0.42 5.26 -6.02
N VAL A 33 -1.01 4.53 -5.08
CA VAL A 33 -0.35 3.52 -4.27
C VAL A 33 -1.01 2.18 -4.55
N GLU A 34 -0.25 1.20 -4.98
CA GLU A 34 -0.71 -0.16 -5.27
C GLU A 34 0.04 -1.15 -4.39
N CYS A 35 -0.70 -1.89 -3.56
CA CYS A 35 -0.14 -2.87 -2.62
C CYS A 35 -0.68 -4.26 -2.93
N ASP A 36 0.13 -5.13 -3.51
CA ASP A 36 -0.23 -6.54 -3.70
C ASP A 36 0.51 -7.42 -2.70
N ALA A 37 -0.23 -8.29 -2.03
CA ALA A 37 0.33 -9.33 -1.19
C ALA A 37 -0.12 -10.71 -1.67
N LEU A 38 0.78 -11.69 -1.60
CA LEU A 38 0.48 -13.08 -1.91
C LEU A 38 0.93 -13.99 -0.76
N MET A 39 -0.02 -14.69 -0.14
CA MET A 39 0.27 -15.68 0.91
C MET A 39 0.22 -17.09 0.33
N PHE A 40 1.26 -17.89 0.61
CA PHE A 40 1.42 -19.27 0.08
C PHE A 40 0.92 -20.37 1.03
N ASP A 41 0.50 -20.01 2.24
CA ASP A 41 0.00 -20.95 3.23
C ASP A 41 -0.94 -20.25 4.23
N ASN A 42 -1.50 -21.03 5.15
CA ASN A 42 -2.45 -20.56 6.17
C ASN A 42 -1.76 -19.89 7.38
N GLU A 43 -0.46 -20.13 7.57
CA GLU A 43 0.28 -19.67 8.74
C GLU A 43 0.92 -18.29 8.48
N SER A 44 1.14 -17.97 7.21
CA SER A 44 1.69 -16.72 6.75
C SER A 44 0.72 -15.56 6.91
N THR A 45 1.28 -14.36 7.09
CA THR A 45 0.52 -13.13 7.29
C THR A 45 1.07 -11.99 6.43
N SER A 46 0.19 -11.07 6.03
CA SER A 46 0.59 -9.83 5.37
C SER A 46 -0.23 -8.67 5.92
N ASP A 47 0.46 -7.66 6.43
CA ASP A 47 -0.16 -6.45 6.95
C ASP A 47 0.11 -5.26 6.03
N THR A 48 -0.91 -4.45 5.77
CA THR A 48 -0.82 -3.22 4.99
C THR A 48 -1.28 -2.05 5.84
N MET A 49 -0.38 -1.11 6.10
CA MET A 49 -0.60 0.03 6.99
C MET A 49 -0.34 1.34 6.23
N PRO A 50 -1.28 1.78 5.39
CA PRO A 50 -1.15 3.05 4.68
C PRO A 50 -1.47 4.23 5.59
N TYR A 51 -0.79 5.33 5.38
CA TYR A 51 -1.09 6.62 5.98
C TYR A 51 -1.09 7.67 4.88
N MET A 52 -2.16 8.46 4.81
CA MET A 52 -2.30 9.55 3.84
C MET A 52 -2.57 10.85 4.58
N GLU A 53 -1.68 11.81 4.41
CA GLU A 53 -1.78 13.15 4.95
C GLU A 53 -1.87 14.13 3.77
N ILE A 54 -3.09 14.54 3.44
CA ILE A 54 -3.38 15.33 2.25
C ILE A 54 -3.84 16.72 2.69
N ASN A 55 -2.93 17.70 2.59
CA ASN A 55 -3.17 19.07 3.01
C ASN A 55 -3.50 20.01 1.83
N GLU A 56 -3.59 19.49 0.60
CA GLU A 56 -4.02 20.23 -0.60
C GLU A 56 -5.33 19.65 -1.16
N SER A 57 -6.20 20.52 -1.65
CA SER A 57 -7.53 20.17 -2.15
C SER A 57 -7.58 19.86 -3.65
N LYS A 58 -6.66 20.43 -4.44
CA LYS A 58 -6.59 20.25 -5.90
C LYS A 58 -5.62 19.15 -6.29
N VAL A 59 -5.81 17.94 -5.81
CA VAL A 59 -4.90 16.80 -6.05
C VAL A 59 -5.66 15.50 -6.28
N ASP A 60 -5.02 14.58 -7.00
CA ASP A 60 -5.56 13.25 -7.27
C ASP A 60 -4.75 12.19 -6.50
N VAL A 61 -5.40 11.48 -5.57
CA VAL A 61 -4.74 10.47 -4.75
C VAL A 61 -5.54 9.17 -4.79
N ALA A 62 -4.89 8.08 -5.17
CA ALA A 62 -5.47 6.73 -5.15
C ALA A 62 -4.65 5.78 -4.28
N HIS A 63 -5.32 4.90 -3.54
CA HIS A 63 -4.70 3.78 -2.82
C HIS A 63 -5.52 2.51 -3.05
N GLU A 64 -4.87 1.48 -3.55
CA GLU A 64 -5.41 0.14 -3.72
C GLU A 64 -4.51 -0.87 -3.01
N ALA A 65 -5.14 -1.82 -2.33
CA ALA A 65 -4.45 -2.92 -1.67
C ALA A 65 -5.22 -4.23 -1.87
N THR A 66 -4.51 -5.23 -2.39
CA THR A 66 -5.05 -6.56 -2.68
C THR A 66 -4.22 -7.62 -1.97
N VAL A 67 -4.90 -8.60 -1.37
CA VAL A 67 -4.25 -9.77 -0.80
C VAL A 67 -4.77 -11.02 -1.49
N GLY A 68 -3.90 -11.69 -2.22
CA GLY A 68 -4.12 -13.00 -2.80
C GLY A 68 -3.61 -14.11 -1.89
N LYS A 69 -4.20 -15.30 -2.05
CA LYS A 69 -3.74 -16.51 -1.38
C LYS A 69 -3.74 -17.67 -2.36
N ILE A 70 -2.67 -18.47 -2.33
CA ILE A 70 -2.55 -19.72 -3.06
C ILE A 70 -2.22 -20.81 -2.04
N GLY A 71 -3.03 -21.87 -2.00
CA GLY A 71 -2.90 -22.97 -1.04
C GLY A 71 -4.23 -23.38 -0.42
#